data_AF-A0A9W9H9C3-F1
#
_entry.id   AF-A0A9W9H9C3-F1
#
_cell.length_a   1.000
_cell.length_b   1.000
_cell.length_c   1.000
_cell.angle_alpha   90.00
_cell.angle_beta   90.00
_cell.angle_gamma   90.00
#
_symmetry.space_group_name_H-M   'P 1'
#
loop_
_entity.id
_entity.type
_entity.pdbx_description
1 polymer ?
#
loop_
_entity_poly.entity_id
_entity_poly.type
_entity_poly.pdbx_seq_one_letter_code
_entity_poly.pdbx_strand_id
1 'polypeptide(L)'
;MSTTRENPDPVSPNDEPIEEDIVSPCADMTREQLVQDSPMKIDLTHISPKWWGVKHVTATSKELHLNTYMVEQIKGICILGLYDAELLYVFQEQFEGWTEQMFKRVHHTYLRAMKKVLREGGINTGPITRPIPPPIRCPSSARGSRGNAGVQRKLLAEDRHQPSV
;
A
#
# COMPACT_ATOMS: atom_id res chain seq x y z
N MET A 1 22.95 -63.72 0.28
CA MET A 1 22.51 -62.38 -0.14
C MET A 1 21.37 -61.95 0.77
N SER A 2 21.61 -61.03 1.71
CA SER A 2 20.57 -60.26 2.41
C SER A 2 21.23 -59.03 2.99
N THR A 3 20.71 -57.89 2.57
CA THR A 3 21.34 -56.58 2.56
C THR A 3 21.18 -55.88 3.90
N THR A 4 22.29 -55.46 4.50
CA THR A 4 22.34 -54.55 5.65
C THR A 4 21.64 -53.24 5.27
N ARG A 5 20.57 -52.89 5.99
CA ARG A 5 19.86 -51.63 5.83
C ARG A 5 20.61 -50.58 6.64
N GLU A 6 21.39 -49.74 5.96
CA GLU A 6 22.09 -48.62 6.56
C GLU A 6 21.11 -47.65 7.21
N ASN A 7 21.48 -47.19 8.40
CA ASN A 7 20.81 -46.18 9.19
C ASN A 7 21.26 -44.81 8.65
N PRO A 8 20.37 -43.88 8.25
CA PRO A 8 20.83 -42.58 7.77
C PRO A 8 21.40 -41.76 8.93
N ASP A 9 22.57 -41.17 8.70
CA ASP A 9 23.31 -40.33 9.63
C ASP A 9 22.46 -39.20 10.24
N PRO A 10 22.79 -38.74 11.46
CA PRO A 10 22.15 -37.57 12.06
C PRO A 10 22.43 -36.33 11.21
N VAL A 11 21.34 -35.67 10.77
CA VAL A 11 21.38 -34.40 10.05
C VAL A 11 22.19 -33.38 10.86
N SER A 12 23.26 -32.89 10.24
CA SER A 12 24.20 -31.92 10.82
C SER A 12 23.51 -30.58 11.12
N PRO A 13 23.70 -29.95 12.30
CA PRO A 13 22.95 -28.78 12.74
C PRO A 13 23.48 -27.44 12.16
N ASN A 14 24.06 -27.46 10.95
CA ASN A 14 24.67 -26.30 10.31
C ASN A 14 23.90 -25.81 9.08
N ASP A 15 22.61 -26.11 8.95
CA ASP A 15 21.74 -25.31 8.09
C ASP A 15 21.53 -23.94 8.76
N GLU A 16 22.58 -23.12 8.76
CA GLU A 16 22.41 -21.68 8.84
C GLU A 16 21.43 -21.31 7.72
N PRO A 17 20.36 -20.56 8.00
CA PRO A 17 19.48 -20.11 6.96
C PRO A 17 20.36 -19.31 6.00
N ILE A 18 20.47 -19.81 4.77
CA ILE A 18 21.02 -19.06 3.65
C ILE A 18 20.22 -17.76 3.68
N GLU A 19 20.85 -16.66 4.12
CA GLU A 19 20.37 -15.33 3.79
C GLU A 19 20.46 -15.30 2.27
N GLU A 20 19.42 -15.79 1.58
CA GLU A 20 19.19 -15.47 0.19
C GLU A 20 19.44 -13.98 0.12
N ASP A 21 20.46 -13.56 -0.62
CA ASP A 21 20.74 -12.16 -0.87
C ASP A 21 19.43 -11.56 -1.40
N ILE A 22 18.61 -10.98 -0.51
CA ILE A 22 17.34 -10.38 -0.90
C ILE A 22 17.75 -9.08 -1.59
N VAL A 23 18.11 -9.23 -2.86
CA VAL A 23 18.48 -8.12 -3.73
C VAL A 23 17.19 -7.36 -3.98
N SER A 24 17.11 -6.17 -3.40
CA SER A 24 16.05 -5.23 -3.73
C SER A 24 15.96 -5.07 -5.26
N PRO A 25 14.77 -5.27 -5.86
CA PRO A 25 14.55 -4.99 -7.28
C PRO A 25 14.83 -3.55 -7.68
N CYS A 26 14.93 -2.64 -6.70
CA CYS A 26 15.14 -1.22 -6.89
C CYS A 26 16.50 -0.75 -6.39
N ALA A 27 17.47 -1.67 -6.21
CA ALA A 27 18.81 -1.33 -5.74
C ALA A 27 19.52 -0.28 -6.62
N ASP A 28 19.25 -0.30 -7.94
CA ASP A 28 19.84 0.63 -8.92
C ASP A 28 19.11 1.98 -9.02
N MET A 29 17.96 2.14 -8.35
CA MET A 29 17.17 3.38 -8.42
C MET A 29 17.69 4.44 -7.45
N THR A 30 17.55 5.71 -7.81
CA THR A 30 17.79 6.80 -6.85
C THR A 30 16.64 6.92 -5.86
N ARG A 31 16.90 7.51 -4.68
CA ARG A 31 15.89 7.67 -3.63
C ARG A 31 14.69 8.49 -4.11
N GLU A 32 14.93 9.46 -4.99
CA GLU A 32 13.92 10.33 -5.58
C GLU A 32 13.01 9.55 -6.53
N GLN A 33 13.58 8.65 -7.33
CA GLN A 33 12.82 7.78 -8.24
C GLN A 33 11.87 6.85 -7.47
N LEU A 34 12.28 6.36 -6.29
CA LEU A 34 11.43 5.50 -5.46
C LEU A 34 10.14 6.19 -5.02
N VAL A 35 10.21 7.49 -4.74
CA VAL A 35 9.08 8.28 -4.22
C VAL A 35 8.43 9.19 -5.26
N GLN A 36 8.86 9.13 -6.53
CA GLN A 36 8.45 10.08 -7.57
C GLN A 36 6.93 10.20 -7.73
N ASP A 37 6.21 9.09 -7.63
CA ASP A 37 4.75 9.04 -7.76
C ASP A 37 4.01 9.24 -6.44
N SER A 38 4.73 9.51 -5.35
CA SER A 38 4.11 9.70 -4.04
C SER A 38 3.40 11.06 -4.00
N PRO A 39 2.11 11.11 -3.60
CA PRO A 39 1.39 12.37 -3.42
C PRO A 39 1.87 13.14 -2.18
N MET A 40 2.76 12.56 -1.36
CA MET A 40 3.31 13.20 -0.17
C MET A 40 4.77 13.60 -0.35
N LYS A 41 5.16 14.74 0.24
CA LYS A 41 6.56 15.12 0.39
C LYS A 41 7.20 14.25 1.47
N ILE A 42 8.00 13.28 1.06
CA ILE A 42 8.70 12.35 1.95
C ILE A 42 10.17 12.79 2.09
N ASP A 43 10.68 12.73 3.32
CA ASP A 43 12.10 12.94 3.59
C ASP A 43 12.91 11.70 3.16
N LEU A 44 13.91 11.90 2.31
CA LEU A 44 14.70 10.82 1.72
C LEU A 44 16.04 10.58 2.44
N THR A 45 16.30 11.31 3.52
CA THR A 45 17.56 11.21 4.28
C THR A 45 17.78 9.82 4.90
N HIS A 46 16.71 9.21 5.41
CA HIS A 46 16.76 7.97 6.19
C HIS A 46 16.23 6.73 5.45
N ILE A 47 16.14 6.79 4.12
CA ILE A 47 15.76 5.64 3.28
C ILE A 47 16.93 5.15 2.44
N SER A 48 16.86 3.90 1.98
CA SER A 48 17.86 3.29 1.12
C SER A 48 17.22 2.43 0.02
N PRO A 49 17.57 2.64 -1.25
CA PRO A 49 17.06 1.83 -2.37
C PRO A 49 17.33 0.33 -2.21
N LYS A 50 18.45 -0.03 -1.57
CA LYS A 50 18.80 -1.44 -1.26
C LYS A 50 17.73 -2.18 -0.45
N TRP A 51 16.90 -1.49 0.32
CA TRP A 51 15.87 -2.12 1.15
C TRP A 51 14.45 -1.97 0.59
N TRP A 52 14.32 -1.33 -0.58
CA TRP A 52 13.02 -1.09 -1.19
C TRP A 52 12.47 -2.38 -1.81
N GLY A 53 11.20 -2.70 -1.56
CA GLY A 53 10.58 -3.96 -2.02
C GLY A 53 10.98 -5.20 -1.21
N VAL A 54 11.84 -5.05 -0.19
CA VAL A 54 12.21 -6.13 0.72
C VAL A 54 11.11 -6.25 1.78
N LYS A 55 10.34 -7.35 1.73
CA LYS A 55 9.18 -7.54 2.62
C LYS A 55 9.54 -8.08 4.00
N HIS A 56 10.69 -8.74 4.14
CA HIS A 56 11.08 -9.42 5.36
C HIS A 56 11.72 -8.47 6.36
N VAL A 57 10.88 -7.72 7.09
CA VAL A 57 11.31 -6.84 8.16
C VAL A 57 11.17 -7.54 9.51
N THR A 58 12.29 -7.64 10.24
CA THR A 58 12.38 -8.34 11.52
C THR A 58 12.80 -7.40 12.65
N ALA A 59 12.66 -7.83 13.91
CA ALA A 59 13.06 -7.03 15.08
C ALA A 59 14.56 -6.66 15.08
N THR A 60 15.41 -7.48 14.44
CA THR A 60 16.86 -7.25 14.30
C THR A 60 17.22 -6.40 13.08
N SER A 61 16.24 -6.05 12.23
CA SER A 61 16.47 -5.24 11.04
C SER A 61 17.05 -3.87 11.38
N LYS A 62 17.90 -3.34 10.49
CA LYS A 62 18.50 -2.01 10.64
C LYS A 62 17.44 -0.93 10.52
N GLU A 63 17.64 0.20 11.19
CA GLU A 63 16.69 1.34 11.15
C GLU A 63 16.43 1.83 9.73
N LEU A 64 17.46 1.82 8.88
CA LEU A 64 17.35 2.16 7.47
C LEU A 64 16.36 1.25 6.72
N HIS A 65 16.31 -0.05 7.06
CA HIS A 65 15.35 -0.99 6.49
C HIS A 65 13.94 -0.69 7.00
N LEU A 66 13.77 -0.49 8.32
CA LEU A 66 12.49 -0.12 8.93
C LEU A 66 11.90 1.15 8.32
N ASN A 67 12.73 2.19 8.16
CA ASN A 67 12.34 3.47 7.58
C ASN A 67 11.98 3.34 6.10
N THR A 68 12.77 2.59 5.33
CA THR A 68 12.50 2.36 3.91
C THR A 68 11.18 1.62 3.72
N TYR A 69 10.95 0.57 4.51
CA TYR A 69 9.70 -0.19 4.50
C TYR A 69 8.50 0.69 4.86
N MET A 70 8.62 1.50 5.93
CA MET A 70 7.56 2.44 6.34
C MET A 70 7.19 3.41 5.20
N VAL A 71 8.18 3.98 4.53
CA VAL A 71 7.98 4.90 3.40
C VAL A 71 7.32 4.19 2.22
N GLU A 72 7.74 2.97 1.92
CA GLU A 72 7.13 2.17 0.87
C GLU A 72 5.65 1.90 1.16
N GLN A 73 5.30 1.51 2.39
CA GLN A 73 3.90 1.27 2.77
C GLN A 73 3.06 2.55 2.69
N ILE A 74 3.59 3.69 3.16
CA ILE A 74 2.93 5.00 3.00
C ILE A 74 2.64 5.30 1.54
N LYS A 75 3.63 5.09 0.65
CA LYS A 75 3.46 5.30 -0.79
C LYS A 75 2.39 4.36 -1.35
N GLY A 76 2.44 3.08 -1.00
CA GLY A 76 1.47 2.08 -1.44
C GLY A 76 0.04 2.44 -1.05
N ILE A 77 -0.19 2.77 0.22
CA ILE A 77 -1.49 3.21 0.73
C ILE A 77 -2.01 4.44 -0.04
N CYS A 78 -1.14 5.44 -0.23
CA CYS A 78 -1.50 6.66 -0.94
C CYS A 78 -1.89 6.40 -2.41
N ILE A 79 -1.23 5.45 -3.09
CA ILE A 79 -1.53 5.08 -4.48
C ILE A 79 -2.83 4.29 -4.56
N LEU A 80 -3.05 3.36 -3.63
CA LEU A 80 -4.25 2.53 -3.61
C LEU A 80 -5.50 3.36 -3.28
N GLY A 81 -5.35 4.46 -2.56
CA GLY A 81 -6.46 5.37 -2.25
C GLY A 81 -7.55 4.68 -1.40
N LEU A 82 -7.13 3.87 -0.42
CA LEU A 82 -8.01 3.12 0.47
C LEU A 82 -8.54 3.99 1.62
N TYR A 83 -9.70 3.61 2.16
CA TYR A 83 -10.36 4.31 3.28
C TYR A 83 -10.93 3.33 4.31
N ASP A 84 -11.19 3.83 5.51
CA ASP A 84 -11.92 3.17 6.60
C ASP A 84 -11.42 1.73 6.88
N ALA A 85 -12.32 0.74 6.75
CA ALA A 85 -12.03 -0.64 7.09
C ALA A 85 -11.03 -1.31 6.14
N GLU A 86 -11.06 -0.97 4.84
CA GLU A 86 -10.12 -1.52 3.85
C GLU A 86 -8.70 -1.02 4.14
N LEU A 87 -8.56 0.26 4.46
CA LEU A 87 -7.29 0.83 4.87
C LEU A 87 -6.76 0.18 6.16
N LEU A 88 -7.64 -0.08 7.13
CA LEU A 88 -7.25 -0.70 8.39
C LEU A 88 -6.77 -2.13 8.17
N TYR A 89 -7.47 -2.90 7.33
CA TYR A 89 -7.09 -4.25 6.98
C TYR A 89 -5.70 -4.30 6.31
N VAL A 90 -5.47 -3.47 5.29
CA VAL A 90 -4.17 -3.39 4.60
C VAL A 90 -3.05 -2.95 5.55
N PHE A 91 -3.31 -1.98 6.42
CA PHE A 91 -2.33 -1.57 7.43
C PHE A 91 -2.00 -2.71 8.39
N GLN A 92 -2.99 -3.47 8.86
CA GLN A 92 -2.76 -4.60 9.76
C GLN A 92 -1.94 -5.72 9.09
N GLU A 93 -2.23 -6.04 7.83
CA GLU A 93 -1.47 -7.03 7.06
C GLU A 93 -0.02 -6.61 6.82
N GLN A 94 0.21 -5.34 6.45
CA GLN A 94 1.56 -4.81 6.21
C GLN A 94 2.44 -4.80 7.46
N PHE A 95 1.85 -4.56 8.63
CA PHE A 95 2.59 -4.46 9.89
C PHE A 95 2.35 -5.67 10.79
N GLU A 96 1.89 -6.79 10.24
CA GLU A 96 1.80 -8.04 10.97
C GLU A 96 3.19 -8.45 11.46
N GLY A 97 3.28 -8.83 12.75
CA GLY A 97 4.56 -9.17 13.39
C GLY A 97 5.43 -7.99 13.78
N TRP A 98 5.06 -6.74 13.48
CA TRP A 98 5.78 -5.58 13.98
C TRP A 98 5.56 -5.37 15.48
N THR A 99 6.65 -5.25 16.22
CA THR A 99 6.61 -4.95 17.66
C THR A 99 6.64 -3.45 17.92
N GLU A 100 6.19 -3.03 19.10
CA GLU A 100 6.30 -1.63 19.54
C GLU A 100 7.74 -1.10 19.46
N GLN A 101 8.73 -1.95 19.75
CA GLN A 101 10.15 -1.59 19.67
C GLN A 101 10.57 -1.29 18.22
N MET A 102 10.04 -2.00 17.24
CA MET A 102 10.30 -1.71 15.83
C MET A 102 9.73 -0.34 15.44
N PHE A 103 8.50 -0.03 15.85
CA PHE A 103 7.91 1.29 15.63
C PHE A 103 8.71 2.40 16.32
N LYS A 104 9.23 2.18 17.53
CA LYS A 104 10.08 3.17 18.24
C LYS A 104 11.39 3.49 17.52
N ARG A 105 11.90 2.56 16.70
CA ARG A 105 13.13 2.71 15.92
C ARG A 105 12.90 3.37 14.56
N VAL A 106 11.65 3.48 14.12
CA VAL A 106 11.31 4.23 12.91
C VAL A 106 11.47 5.72 13.18
N HIS A 107 12.04 6.43 12.22
CA HIS A 107 12.22 7.87 12.32
C HIS A 107 10.86 8.58 12.46
N HIS A 108 10.79 9.51 13.41
CA HIS A 108 9.55 10.16 13.82
C HIS A 108 8.80 10.87 12.68
N THR A 109 9.51 11.37 11.67
CA THR A 109 8.91 11.98 10.46
C THR A 109 8.00 10.99 9.73
N TYR A 110 8.43 9.73 9.58
CA TYR A 110 7.65 8.72 8.86
C TYR A 110 6.47 8.23 9.67
N LEU A 111 6.63 8.07 10.99
CA LEU A 111 5.51 7.77 11.89
C LEU A 111 4.45 8.87 11.85
N ARG A 112 4.86 10.14 11.81
CA ARG A 112 3.93 11.27 11.66
C ARG A 112 3.22 11.24 10.32
N ALA A 113 3.94 10.93 9.23
CA ALA A 113 3.36 10.81 7.90
C ALA A 113 2.34 9.66 7.82
N MET A 114 2.70 8.47 8.31
CA MET A 114 1.79 7.32 8.40
C MET A 114 0.52 7.67 9.20
N LYS A 115 0.70 8.27 10.38
CA LYS A 115 -0.44 8.69 11.21
C LYS A 115 -1.33 9.71 10.50
N LYS A 116 -0.77 10.59 9.67
CA LYS A 116 -1.52 11.55 8.87
C LYS A 116 -2.33 10.84 7.79
N VAL A 117 -1.71 9.94 7.03
CA VAL A 117 -2.39 9.14 5.99
C VAL A 117 -3.54 8.34 6.58
N LEU A 118 -3.32 7.65 7.70
CA LEU A 118 -4.38 6.89 8.37
C LEU A 118 -5.57 7.78 8.77
N ARG A 119 -5.31 8.98 9.32
CA ARG A 119 -6.38 9.92 9.69
C ARG A 119 -7.12 10.48 8.48
N GLU A 120 -6.40 10.84 7.41
CA GLU A 120 -7.01 11.32 6.17
C GLU A 120 -7.86 10.24 5.50
N GLY A 121 -7.47 8.97 5.68
CA GLY A 121 -8.23 7.79 5.28
C GLY A 121 -9.35 7.36 6.23
N GLY A 122 -9.68 8.13 7.28
CA GLY A 122 -10.79 7.84 8.19
C GLY A 122 -10.43 7.05 9.46
N ILE A 123 -9.19 6.58 9.61
CA ILE A 123 -8.73 5.83 10.79
C ILE A 123 -8.25 6.81 11.87
N ASN A 124 -9.09 7.01 12.88
CA ASN A 124 -8.76 7.91 13.97
C ASN A 124 -8.00 7.18 15.10
N THR A 125 -6.70 7.46 15.20
CA THR A 125 -5.78 6.85 16.17
C THR A 125 -5.72 7.60 17.52
N GLY A 126 -6.83 8.19 17.97
CA GLY A 126 -6.91 8.91 19.25
C GLY A 126 -8.30 8.82 19.89
N PRO A 127 -8.45 9.19 21.18
CA PRO A 127 -9.75 9.19 21.84
C PRO A 127 -10.72 10.12 21.10
N ILE A 128 -11.93 9.61 20.83
CA ILE A 128 -13.02 10.30 20.13
C ILE A 128 -13.38 11.58 20.88
N THR A 129 -12.70 12.68 20.57
CA THR A 129 -12.94 13.99 21.20
C THR A 129 -12.92 15.14 20.19
N ARG A 130 -12.62 14.86 18.91
CA ARG A 130 -12.73 15.84 17.83
C ARG A 130 -13.67 15.34 16.74
N PRO A 131 -14.56 16.21 16.23
CA PRO A 131 -15.35 15.93 15.03
C PRO A 131 -14.41 15.50 13.91
N ILE A 132 -14.77 14.41 13.24
CA ILE A 132 -14.07 13.90 12.07
C ILE A 132 -14.11 15.01 11.02
N PRO A 133 -12.97 15.60 10.60
CA PRO A 133 -12.98 16.50 9.46
C PRO A 133 -13.44 15.70 8.24
N PRO A 134 -14.32 16.25 7.39
CA PRO A 134 -14.74 15.54 6.19
C PRO A 134 -13.51 15.14 5.37
N PRO A 135 -13.52 13.98 4.70
CA PRO A 135 -12.38 13.50 3.92
C PRO A 135 -11.96 14.59 2.95
N ILE A 136 -10.68 14.96 2.98
CA ILE A 136 -10.10 15.92 2.02
C ILE A 136 -10.15 15.21 0.67
N ARG A 137 -11.19 15.50 -0.12
CA ARG A 137 -11.26 15.05 -1.52
C ARG A 137 -10.02 15.60 -2.22
N CYS A 138 -9.14 14.73 -2.70
CA CYS A 138 -8.15 15.10 -3.69
C CYS A 138 -8.88 15.77 -4.88
N PRO A 139 -8.51 16.99 -5.29
CA PRO A 139 -9.13 17.67 -6.42
C PRO A 139 -8.61 17.05 -7.74
N SER A 140 -8.98 15.80 -7.99
CA SER A 140 -8.67 15.08 -9.23
C SER A 140 -9.80 14.13 -9.61
N SER A 141 -11.06 14.53 -9.41
CA SER A 141 -12.18 13.97 -10.17
C SER A 141 -13.35 14.96 -10.24
N ALA A 142 -13.10 16.08 -10.91
CA ALA A 142 -14.16 16.95 -11.43
C ALA A 142 -13.90 17.17 -12.91
N ARG A 143 -14.00 16.09 -13.71
CA ARG A 143 -14.05 16.20 -15.16
C ARG A 143 -15.24 15.40 -15.69
N GLY A 144 -16.32 16.14 -15.93
CA GLY A 144 -17.25 15.87 -17.03
C GLY A 144 -18.33 14.82 -16.78
N SER A 145 -19.40 15.19 -16.08
CA SER A 145 -20.73 14.71 -16.45
C SER A 145 -21.61 15.92 -16.75
N ARG A 146 -21.35 16.54 -17.90
CA ARG A 146 -22.33 17.42 -18.55
C ARG A 146 -23.28 16.49 -19.27
N GLY A 147 -24.48 16.33 -18.72
CA GLY A 147 -25.54 15.57 -19.34
C GLY A 147 -25.81 16.09 -20.75
N ASN A 148 -25.67 15.20 -21.74
CA ASN A 148 -26.26 15.40 -23.05
C ASN A 148 -27.52 14.53 -23.09
N ALA A 149 -28.60 15.04 -22.49
CA ALA A 149 -29.94 14.50 -22.65
C ALA A 149 -30.45 14.97 -24.02
N GLY A 150 -30.18 14.18 -25.05
CA GLY A 150 -30.63 14.47 -26.39
C GLY A 150 -30.12 13.42 -27.36
N VAL A 151 -30.92 12.37 -27.57
CA VAL A 151 -31.10 11.60 -28.81
C VAL A 151 -31.74 10.25 -28.45
N GLN A 152 -32.75 9.87 -29.24
CA GLN A 152 -33.55 8.64 -29.22
C GLN A 152 -34.76 8.57 -28.27
N ARG A 153 -35.87 9.19 -28.68
CA ARG A 153 -37.19 8.52 -28.74
C ARG A 153 -38.23 9.42 -29.45
N LYS A 154 -38.35 9.26 -30.76
CA LYS A 154 -39.60 9.50 -31.51
C LYS A 154 -39.70 8.42 -32.59
N LEU A 155 -40.30 7.29 -32.20
CA LEU A 155 -40.83 6.32 -33.13
C LEU A 155 -42.13 5.79 -32.52
N LEU A 156 -43.22 6.55 -32.70
CA LEU A 156 -44.60 6.06 -32.77
C LEU A 156 -45.55 7.21 -33.10
N ALA A 157 -46.56 6.89 -33.93
CA ALA A 157 -47.70 7.72 -34.37
C ALA A 157 -47.34 8.79 -35.43
N GLU A 158 -47.96 8.90 -36.60
CA GLU A 158 -49.25 8.45 -37.14
C GLU A 158 -49.10 8.26 -38.66
N ASP A 159 -49.85 7.33 -39.27
CA ASP A 159 -50.80 7.70 -40.34
C ASP A 159 -51.67 6.49 -40.72
N ARG A 160 -52.88 6.43 -40.15
CA ARG A 160 -54.04 5.87 -40.86
C ARG A 160 -54.78 7.09 -41.39
N HIS A 161 -54.90 7.26 -42.70
CA HIS A 161 -56.18 7.34 -43.41
C HIS A 161 -55.98 7.37 -44.92
N GLN A 162 -56.55 6.39 -45.61
CA GLN A 162 -56.93 6.54 -47.01
C GLN A 162 -58.15 7.47 -47.13
N PRO A 163 -58.29 8.21 -48.23
CA PRO A 163 -59.59 8.63 -48.73
C PRO A 163 -59.99 7.85 -49.99
N SER A 164 -61.27 7.48 -50.01
CA SER A 164 -62.00 6.73 -51.03
C SER A 164 -62.38 7.57 -52.25
N VAL A 165 -62.38 6.96 -53.44
CA VAL A 165 -63.48 7.00 -54.44
C VAL A 165 -63.49 5.67 -55.18
#